data_AF-A0A838QM02-F1
#
_entry.id   AF-A0A838QM02-F1
#
_cell.length_a   1.000
_cell.length_b   1.000
_cell.length_c   1.000
_cell.angle_alpha   90.00
_cell.angle_beta   90.00
_cell.angle_gamma   90.00
#
_symmetry.space_group_name_H-M   'P 1'
#
loop_
_entity.id
_entity.type
_entity.pdbx_description
1 polymer ?
#
loop_
_entity_poly.entity_id
_entity_poly.type
_entity_poly.pdbx_seq_one_letter_code
_entity_poly.pdbx_strand_id
1 'polypeptide(L)'
;MTSPSAPPDLSKLRINRDVSPTPLRRAWRRNLAIGLVALAIAMAVIVIMRRGGGVTVQTAVATPISGGGEPGSVGASVTANGYVVARTRASVSAKLAGRIADLRVSEGSYLRRGDIIATLENDDYRAQSAQAEASILTSRADLTEARAARDVAAREAGRLRAMRAGNPGIIAEEEYDAAVSRRRPISRYARNDALCYARDDNLGG
;
A
#
# COMPACT_ATOMS: atom_id res chain seq x y z
N MET A 1 -25.84 -5.35 44.04
CA MET A 1 -26.68 -4.20 43.68
C MET A 1 -25.90 -3.38 42.66
N THR A 2 -25.53 -3.95 41.51
CA THR A 2 -26.37 -4.24 40.33
C THR A 2 -26.74 -2.95 39.61
N SER A 3 -25.86 -2.50 38.71
CA SER A 3 -26.18 -1.51 37.67
C SER A 3 -27.10 -2.17 36.62
N PRO A 4 -28.30 -1.63 36.35
CA PRO A 4 -29.18 -2.15 35.31
C PRO A 4 -28.86 -1.56 33.92
N SER A 5 -28.96 -2.43 32.92
CA SER A 5 -28.77 -2.23 31.48
C SER A 5 -29.78 -1.26 30.85
N ALA A 6 -29.32 -0.44 29.90
CA ALA A 6 -30.15 0.40 29.04
C ALA A 6 -31.01 -0.44 28.07
N PRO A 7 -32.29 -0.08 27.81
CA PRO A 7 -33.15 -0.80 26.88
C PRO A 7 -32.85 -0.46 25.40
N PRO A 8 -33.06 -1.40 24.47
CA PRO A 8 -32.79 -1.24 23.03
C PRO A 8 -33.79 -0.30 22.34
N ASP A 9 -33.25 0.57 21.50
CA ASP A 9 -33.92 1.71 20.85
C ASP A 9 -34.77 1.30 19.64
N LEU A 10 -36.09 1.40 19.80
CA LEU A 10 -37.14 1.05 18.83
C LEU A 10 -37.45 2.19 17.83
N SER A 11 -36.71 3.30 17.88
CA SER A 11 -36.83 4.38 16.89
C SER A 11 -36.36 3.97 15.49
N LYS A 12 -35.61 2.87 15.37
CA LYS A 12 -35.09 2.35 14.09
C LYS A 12 -36.03 1.44 13.30
N LEU A 13 -37.24 1.14 13.79
CA LEU A 13 -38.22 0.32 13.06
C LEU A 13 -39.48 1.08 12.60
N ARG A 14 -39.45 2.42 12.58
CA ARG A 14 -40.57 3.18 12.02
C ARG A 14 -40.40 3.36 10.51
N ILE A 15 -40.98 2.43 9.74
CA ILE A 15 -41.22 2.60 8.31
C ILE A 15 -42.27 3.70 8.14
N ASN A 16 -41.81 4.90 7.80
CA ASN A 16 -42.65 5.96 7.30
C ASN A 16 -43.01 5.63 5.85
N ARG A 17 -44.30 5.48 5.57
CA ARG A 17 -44.82 5.24 4.22
C ARG A 17 -45.75 6.38 3.87
N ASP A 18 -45.16 7.49 3.45
CA ASP A 18 -45.82 8.58 2.77
C ASP A 18 -45.81 8.32 1.26
N VAL A 19 -46.89 7.72 0.76
CA VAL A 19 -47.18 7.68 -0.67
C VAL A 19 -47.80 9.02 -1.05
N SER A 20 -46.99 9.92 -1.60
CA SER A 20 -47.49 11.15 -2.24
C SER A 20 -47.65 10.91 -3.75
N PRO A 21 -48.83 11.12 -4.36
CA PRO A 21 -49.01 10.97 -5.81
C PRO A 21 -48.28 12.07 -6.58
N THR A 22 -47.57 11.69 -7.64
CA THR A 22 -46.81 12.59 -8.53
C THR A 22 -47.71 13.64 -9.20
N PRO A 23 -47.39 14.96 -9.13
CA PRO A 23 -48.15 15.96 -9.85
C PRO A 23 -47.75 15.98 -11.33
N LEU A 24 -48.68 15.57 -12.20
CA LEU A 24 -48.60 15.60 -13.69
C LEU A 24 -48.09 16.94 -14.27
N ARG A 25 -48.19 18.05 -13.51
CA ARG A 25 -47.68 19.38 -13.86
C ARG A 25 -46.16 19.46 -14.07
N ARG A 26 -45.36 18.62 -13.40
CA ARG A 26 -43.88 18.68 -13.52
C ARG A 26 -43.39 18.05 -14.82
N ALA A 27 -44.05 16.97 -15.27
CA ALA A 27 -43.74 16.32 -16.54
C ALA A 27 -44.13 17.21 -17.73
N TRP A 28 -45.28 17.89 -17.66
CA TRP A 28 -45.71 18.80 -18.72
C TRP A 28 -44.81 20.04 -18.85
N ARG A 29 -44.40 20.67 -17.74
CA ARG A 29 -43.44 21.79 -17.76
C ARG A 29 -42.07 21.38 -18.30
N ARG A 30 -41.61 20.16 -18.02
CA ARG A 30 -40.35 19.63 -18.56
C ARG A 30 -40.44 19.41 -20.08
N ASN A 31 -41.54 18.83 -20.55
CA ASN A 31 -41.73 18.60 -21.99
C ASN A 31 -41.87 19.92 -22.76
N LEU A 32 -42.54 20.92 -22.17
CA LEU A 32 -42.68 22.26 -22.75
C LEU A 32 -41.33 23.00 -22.79
N ALA A 33 -40.50 22.86 -21.76
CA ALA A 33 -39.13 23.40 -21.76
C ALA A 33 -38.25 22.74 -22.84
N ILE A 34 -38.36 21.42 -23.02
CA ILE A 34 -37.62 20.70 -24.08
C ILE A 34 -38.06 21.16 -25.47
N GLY A 35 -39.37 21.33 -25.69
CA GLY A 35 -39.89 21.86 -26.95
C GLY A 35 -39.40 23.27 -27.26
N LEU A 36 -39.31 24.14 -26.26
CA LEU A 36 -38.83 25.52 -26.41
C LEU A 36 -37.33 25.56 -26.76
N VAL A 37 -36.51 24.69 -26.13
CA VAL A 37 -35.08 24.57 -26.44
C VAL A 37 -34.87 24.02 -27.85
N ALA A 38 -35.64 23.01 -28.26
CA ALA A 38 -35.56 22.47 -29.62
C ALA A 38 -35.93 23.51 -30.69
N LEU A 39 -36.96 24.32 -30.44
CA LEU A 39 -37.37 25.42 -31.32
C LEU A 39 -36.27 26.51 -31.41
N ALA A 40 -35.64 26.86 -30.29
CA ALA A 40 -34.55 27.83 -30.26
C ALA A 40 -33.32 27.37 -31.08
N ILE A 41 -32.97 26.08 -30.98
CA ILE A 41 -31.89 25.48 -31.76
C ILE A 41 -32.24 25.48 -33.26
N ALA A 42 -33.46 25.09 -33.63
CA ALA A 42 -33.90 25.12 -35.03
C ALA A 42 -33.87 26.54 -35.60
N MET A 43 -34.33 27.55 -34.85
CA MET A 43 -34.25 28.96 -35.23
C MET A 43 -32.80 29.45 -35.40
N ALA A 44 -31.89 29.07 -34.50
CA ALA A 44 -30.49 29.42 -34.60
C ALA A 44 -29.83 28.83 -35.86
N VAL A 45 -30.12 27.56 -36.18
CA VAL A 45 -29.62 26.90 -37.39
C VAL A 45 -30.17 27.58 -38.65
N ILE A 46 -31.46 27.92 -38.69
CA ILE A 46 -32.07 28.63 -39.82
C ILE A 46 -31.43 30.02 -39.99
N VAL A 47 -31.17 30.75 -38.91
CA VAL A 47 -30.52 32.07 -38.98
C VAL A 47 -29.08 31.95 -39.48
N ILE A 48 -28.32 30.94 -39.06
CA ILE A 48 -26.96 30.70 -39.55
C ILE A 48 -26.97 30.33 -41.04
N MET A 49 -27.88 29.45 -41.47
CA MET A 49 -28.01 29.08 -42.88
C MET A 49 -28.47 30.26 -43.75
N ARG A 50 -29.34 31.15 -43.24
CA ARG A 50 -29.76 32.37 -43.96
C ARG A 50 -28.71 33.49 -43.91
N ARG A 51 -27.80 33.48 -42.94
CA ARG A 51 -26.65 34.41 -42.85
C ARG A 51 -25.46 34.01 -43.72
N GLY A 52 -25.56 32.95 -44.53
CA GLY A 52 -24.57 32.57 -45.55
C GLY A 52 -24.41 33.56 -46.73
N GLY A 53 -25.02 34.75 -46.66
CA GLY A 53 -24.80 35.85 -47.61
C GLY A 53 -23.64 36.74 -47.16
N GLY A 54 -22.47 36.51 -47.75
CA GLY A 54 -21.28 37.36 -47.86
C GLY A 54 -21.10 38.53 -46.87
N VAL A 55 -20.13 38.40 -45.96
CA VAL A 55 -19.47 39.55 -45.36
C VAL A 55 -18.71 40.27 -46.49
N THR A 56 -19.24 41.40 -46.96
CA THR A 56 -18.51 42.32 -47.84
C THR A 56 -17.38 42.95 -47.02
N VAL A 57 -16.24 42.29 -47.00
CA VAL A 57 -15.00 42.88 -46.51
C VAL A 57 -14.67 44.04 -47.46
N GLN A 58 -14.71 45.28 -46.96
CA GLN A 58 -14.07 46.40 -47.64
C GLN A 58 -12.56 46.13 -47.63
N THR A 59 -12.08 45.45 -48.66
CA THR A 59 -10.67 45.37 -48.97
C THR A 59 -10.26 46.72 -49.53
N ALA A 60 -9.45 47.47 -48.77
CA ALA A 60 -8.66 48.55 -49.33
C ALA A 60 -7.89 48.00 -50.53
N VAL A 61 -8.12 48.59 -51.69
CA VAL A 61 -7.51 48.21 -52.97
C VAL A 61 -6.01 48.48 -52.87
N ALA A 62 -5.23 47.44 -52.59
CA ALA A 62 -3.83 47.41 -52.98
C ALA A 62 -3.81 46.97 -54.45
N THR A 63 -3.42 47.88 -55.34
CA THR A 63 -3.23 47.64 -56.78
C THR A 63 -2.27 46.47 -57.01
N PRO A 64 -2.71 45.34 -57.61
CA PRO A 64 -1.79 44.32 -58.08
C PRO A 64 -1.24 44.73 -59.46
N ILE A 65 0.09 44.83 -59.55
CA ILE A 65 0.77 44.87 -60.84
C ILE A 65 0.53 43.52 -61.50
N SER A 66 -0.17 43.53 -62.63
CA SER A 66 -0.51 42.33 -63.39
C SER A 66 0.77 41.69 -63.93
N GLY A 67 1.05 40.46 -63.49
CA GLY A 67 2.07 39.57 -64.04
C GLY A 67 1.54 38.16 -63.91
N GLY A 68 1.25 37.51 -65.04
CA GLY A 68 0.40 36.34 -65.12
C GLY A 68 1.03 35.03 -64.63
N GLY A 69 0.16 34.04 -64.40
CA GLY A 69 0.51 32.63 -64.57
C GLY A 69 0.36 31.73 -63.35
N GLU A 70 -0.60 30.80 -63.45
CA GLU A 70 -0.78 29.51 -62.75
C GLU A 70 -1.35 29.49 -61.31
N PRO A 71 -2.42 28.70 -61.07
CA PRO A 71 -2.93 28.43 -59.72
C PRO A 71 -2.04 27.37 -59.05
N GLY A 72 -0.81 27.75 -58.73
CA GLY A 72 0.04 26.99 -57.82
C GLY A 72 -0.48 27.19 -56.40
N SER A 73 -0.92 26.11 -55.75
CA SER A 73 -1.36 26.12 -54.36
C SER A 73 -0.30 26.77 -53.47
N VAL A 74 -0.53 28.02 -53.03
CA VAL A 74 0.30 28.66 -52.01
C VAL A 74 -0.06 28.02 -50.67
N GLY A 75 0.51 26.85 -50.42
CA GLY A 75 0.48 26.24 -49.10
C GLY A 75 1.25 27.16 -48.15
N ALA A 76 0.52 27.92 -47.33
CA ALA A 76 1.12 28.69 -46.25
C ALA A 76 1.72 27.71 -45.23
N SER A 77 3.00 27.39 -45.36
CA SER A 77 3.73 26.60 -44.37
C SER A 77 3.98 27.47 -43.14
N VAL A 78 3.14 27.30 -42.12
CA VAL A 78 3.35 27.92 -40.80
C VAL A 78 4.36 27.07 -40.04
N THR A 79 5.59 27.57 -39.93
CA THR A 79 6.65 26.92 -39.15
C THR A 79 6.47 27.24 -37.67
N ALA A 80 6.01 26.26 -36.89
CA ALA A 80 5.95 26.34 -35.44
C ALA A 80 7.14 25.60 -34.82
N ASN A 81 8.02 26.33 -34.14
CA ASN A 81 9.11 25.72 -33.39
C ASN A 81 8.57 25.21 -32.05
N GLY A 82 8.40 23.89 -31.92
CA GLY A 82 8.02 23.22 -30.68
C GLY A 82 9.15 22.32 -30.19
N TYR A 83 9.42 22.32 -28.88
CA TYR A 83 10.35 21.38 -28.27
C TYR A 83 9.60 20.13 -27.76
N VAL A 84 10.09 18.96 -28.15
CA VAL A 84 9.54 17.67 -27.68
C VAL A 84 10.21 17.29 -26.37
N VAL A 85 9.40 17.02 -25.34
CA VAL A 85 9.87 16.52 -24.03
C VAL A 85 9.31 15.13 -23.77
N ALA A 86 10.05 14.31 -23.02
CA ALA A 86 9.59 12.99 -22.62
C ALA A 86 8.28 13.09 -21.81
N ARG A 87 7.29 12.24 -22.14
CA ARG A 87 5.98 12.20 -21.46
C ARG A 87 6.09 11.84 -19.98
N THR A 88 7.12 11.11 -19.57
CA THR A 88 7.32 10.65 -18.19
C THR A 88 8.81 10.67 -17.86
N ARG A 89 9.17 11.32 -16.75
CA ARG A 89 10.53 11.33 -16.19
C ARG A 89 10.48 10.71 -14.80
N ALA A 90 11.43 9.83 -14.50
CA ALA A 90 11.61 9.25 -13.17
C ALA A 90 13.06 9.52 -12.73
N SER A 91 13.22 10.05 -11.51
CA SER A 91 14.52 10.16 -10.85
C SER A 91 14.67 8.97 -9.91
N VAL A 92 15.76 8.21 -10.03
CA VAL A 92 16.03 7.03 -9.20
C VAL A 92 17.13 7.38 -8.22
N SER A 93 16.84 7.26 -6.92
CA SER A 93 17.78 7.51 -5.84
C SER A 93 17.81 6.31 -4.88
N ALA A 94 18.98 6.01 -4.32
CA ALA A 94 19.10 4.99 -3.28
C ALA A 94 18.54 5.51 -1.95
N LYS A 95 17.83 4.66 -1.21
CA LYS A 95 17.34 4.96 0.15
C LYS A 95 18.47 5.00 1.17
N LEU A 96 19.47 4.16 0.98
CA LEU A 96 20.66 4.04 1.83
C LEU A 96 21.79 4.84 1.18
N ALA A 97 22.45 5.68 1.97
CA ALA A 97 23.69 6.31 1.55
C ALA A 97 24.81 5.27 1.58
N GLY A 98 25.59 5.17 0.50
CA GLY A 98 26.68 4.21 0.39
C GLY A 98 27.49 4.44 -0.88
N ARG A 99 28.63 3.76 -0.99
CA ARG A 99 29.47 3.78 -2.19
C ARG A 99 28.89 2.83 -3.23
N ILE A 100 28.99 3.21 -4.51
CA ILE A 100 28.60 2.33 -5.63
C ILE A 100 29.73 1.32 -5.83
N ALA A 101 29.39 0.03 -5.72
CA ALA A 101 30.31 -1.07 -6.01
C ALA A 101 30.31 -1.42 -7.51
N ASP A 102 29.15 -1.33 -8.17
CA ASP A 102 29.01 -1.67 -9.59
C ASP A 102 27.90 -0.81 -10.22
N LEU A 103 28.13 -0.29 -11.43
CA LEU A 103 27.17 0.48 -12.22
C LEU A 103 26.96 -0.24 -13.55
N ARG A 104 25.76 -0.76 -13.78
CA ARG A 104 25.45 -1.65 -14.91
C ARG A 104 24.81 -0.95 -16.10
N VAL A 105 24.75 0.38 -16.07
CA VAL A 105 24.04 1.16 -17.08
C VAL A 105 24.91 2.31 -17.58
N SER A 106 24.75 2.62 -18.86
CA SER A 106 25.37 3.77 -19.50
C SER A 106 24.30 4.71 -20.05
N GLU A 107 24.68 5.95 -20.33
CA GLU A 107 23.77 6.94 -20.91
C GLU A 107 23.13 6.41 -22.21
N GLY A 108 21.82 6.54 -22.36
CA GLY A 108 21.06 6.03 -23.51
C GLY A 108 20.63 4.56 -23.42
N SER A 109 20.94 3.85 -22.33
CA SER A 109 20.52 2.45 -22.13
C SER A 109 19.01 2.33 -21.92
N TYR A 110 18.38 1.35 -22.57
CA TYR A 110 16.96 1.01 -22.35
C TYR A 110 16.82 0.05 -21.17
N LEU A 111 15.99 0.42 -20.19
CA LEU A 111 15.76 -0.38 -18.98
C LEU A 111 14.31 -0.84 -18.89
N ARG A 112 14.12 -2.03 -18.32
CA ARG A 112 12.82 -2.60 -17.97
C ARG A 112 12.60 -2.48 -16.46
N ARG A 113 11.35 -2.64 -16.04
CA ARG A 113 11.01 -2.65 -14.61
C ARG A 113 11.67 -3.85 -13.94
N GLY A 114 12.45 -3.59 -12.89
CA GLY A 114 13.15 -4.61 -12.11
C GLY A 114 14.64 -4.75 -12.44
N ASP A 115 15.14 -4.02 -13.44
CA ASP A 115 16.55 -4.07 -13.80
C ASP A 115 17.42 -3.41 -12.72
N ILE A 116 18.55 -4.06 -12.42
CA ILE A 116 19.51 -3.56 -11.44
C ILE A 116 20.39 -2.50 -12.11
N ILE A 117 20.22 -1.25 -11.69
CA ILE A 117 20.93 -0.09 -12.24
C ILE A 117 22.33 0.01 -11.64
N ALA A 118 22.42 -0.05 -10.31
CA ALA A 118 23.67 0.03 -9.55
C ALA A 118 23.58 -0.87 -8.32
N THR A 119 24.73 -1.43 -7.92
CA THR A 119 24.89 -2.17 -6.66
C THR A 119 25.71 -1.32 -5.71
N LEU A 120 25.24 -1.15 -4.47
CA LEU A 120 26.00 -0.48 -3.42
C LEU A 120 26.89 -1.48 -2.69
N GLU A 121 28.03 -1.00 -2.20
CA GLU A 121 28.89 -1.76 -1.29
C GLU A 121 28.11 -2.11 -0.02
N ASN A 122 28.13 -3.39 0.37
CA ASN A 122 27.27 -3.90 1.46
C ASN A 122 28.02 -4.78 2.47
N ASP A 123 29.35 -4.75 2.51
CA ASP A 123 30.15 -5.64 3.36
C ASP A 123 29.85 -5.45 4.86
N ASP A 124 29.72 -4.21 5.33
CA ASP A 124 29.35 -3.92 6.73
C ASP A 124 27.97 -4.46 7.09
N TYR A 125 27.01 -4.36 6.16
CA TYR A 125 25.65 -4.89 6.37
C TYR A 125 25.64 -6.41 6.36
N ARG A 126 26.45 -7.03 5.50
CA ARG A 126 26.62 -8.50 5.47
C ARG A 126 27.28 -8.99 6.75
N ALA A 127 28.30 -8.28 7.25
CA ALA A 127 28.94 -8.59 8.52
C ALA A 127 27.97 -8.48 9.69
N GLN A 128 27.16 -7.42 9.74
CA GLN A 128 26.10 -7.25 10.76
C GLN A 128 25.04 -8.37 10.68
N SER A 129 24.60 -8.74 9.48
CA SER A 129 23.67 -9.86 9.29
C SER A 129 24.28 -11.17 9.79
N ALA A 130 25.52 -11.46 9.41
CA ALA A 130 26.23 -12.67 9.83
C ALA A 130 26.44 -12.71 11.35
N GLN A 131 26.74 -11.57 11.98
CA GLN A 131 26.86 -11.47 13.43
C GLN A 131 25.51 -11.71 14.13
N ALA A 132 24.42 -11.16 13.61
CA ALA A 132 23.09 -11.38 14.14
C ALA A 132 22.66 -12.86 14.00
N GLU A 133 22.93 -13.48 12.85
CA GLU A 133 22.70 -14.90 12.62
C GLU A 133 23.52 -15.77 13.59
N ALA A 134 24.79 -15.45 13.82
CA ALA A 134 25.63 -16.12 14.81
C ALA A 134 25.05 -15.98 16.23
N SER A 135 24.57 -14.79 16.60
CA SER A 135 23.91 -14.57 17.90
C SER A 135 22.67 -15.46 18.06
N ILE A 136 21.87 -15.62 17.01
CA ILE A 136 20.69 -16.52 17.03
C ILE A 136 21.13 -17.96 17.23
N LEU A 137 22.20 -18.42 16.55
CA LEU A 137 22.73 -19.77 16.71
C LEU A 137 23.22 -20.02 18.14
N THR A 138 23.95 -19.07 18.73
CA THR A 138 24.38 -19.16 20.14
C THR A 138 23.19 -19.23 21.08
N SER A 139 22.20 -18.33 20.94
CA SER A 139 20.99 -18.37 21.78
C SER A 139 20.20 -19.67 21.62
N ARG A 140 20.17 -20.26 20.43
CA ARG A 140 19.58 -21.58 20.21
C ARG A 140 20.36 -22.68 20.92
N ALA A 141 21.69 -22.64 20.87
CA ALA A 141 22.54 -23.57 21.59
C ALA A 141 22.33 -23.47 23.11
N ASP A 142 22.33 -22.25 23.66
CA ASP A 142 22.06 -21.98 25.08
C ASP A 142 20.70 -22.52 25.51
N LEU A 143 19.69 -22.35 24.66
CA LEU A 143 18.35 -22.87 24.90
C LEU A 143 18.34 -24.41 24.88
N THR A 144 19.06 -25.06 23.96
CA THR A 144 19.17 -26.53 23.96
C THR A 144 19.90 -27.05 25.20
N GLU A 145 20.96 -26.38 25.64
CA GLU A 145 21.68 -26.70 26.87
C GLU A 145 20.78 -26.52 28.11
N ALA A 146 20.06 -25.41 28.19
CA ALA A 146 19.12 -25.14 29.27
C ALA A 146 17.99 -26.18 29.32
N ARG A 147 17.49 -26.64 28.17
CA ARG A 147 16.51 -27.73 28.08
C ARG A 147 17.09 -29.05 28.58
N ALA A 148 18.31 -29.41 28.17
CA ALA A 148 18.98 -30.61 28.65
C ALA A 148 19.22 -30.57 30.17
N ALA A 149 19.70 -29.45 30.70
CA ALA A 149 19.89 -29.23 32.14
C ALA A 149 18.58 -29.36 32.92
N ARG A 150 17.48 -28.81 32.38
CA ARG A 150 16.13 -28.97 32.95
C ARG A 150 15.71 -30.42 33.02
N ASP A 151 15.96 -31.20 31.96
CA ASP A 151 15.54 -32.60 31.91
C ASP A 151 16.35 -33.48 32.86
N VAL A 152 17.64 -33.18 33.06
CA VAL A 152 18.46 -33.81 34.10
C VAL A 152 17.90 -33.46 35.49
N ALA A 153 17.66 -32.18 35.80
CA ALA A 153 17.09 -31.76 37.07
C ALA A 153 15.69 -32.35 37.33
N ALA A 154 14.88 -32.51 36.26
CA ALA A 154 13.58 -33.13 36.32
C ALA A 154 13.65 -34.62 36.68
N ARG A 155 14.56 -35.36 36.06
CA ARG A 155 14.79 -36.79 36.35
C ARG A 155 15.28 -36.99 37.77
N GLU A 156 16.21 -36.15 38.22
CA GLU A 156 16.75 -36.25 39.58
C GLU A 156 15.69 -35.97 40.65
N ALA A 157 14.91 -34.91 40.49
CA ALA A 157 13.78 -34.64 41.39
C ALA A 157 12.74 -35.79 41.38
N GLY A 158 12.50 -36.41 40.23
CA GLY A 158 11.64 -37.60 40.12
C GLY A 158 12.19 -38.81 40.87
N ARG A 159 13.50 -39.06 40.76
CA ARG A 159 14.20 -40.16 41.46
C ARG A 159 14.10 -40.00 42.98
N LEU A 160 14.40 -38.80 43.49
CA LEU A 160 14.33 -38.51 44.93
C LEU A 160 12.89 -38.61 45.47
N ARG A 161 11.89 -38.17 44.68
CA ARG A 161 10.47 -38.37 45.02
C ARG A 161 10.11 -39.84 45.15
N ALA A 162 10.52 -40.67 44.19
CA ALA A 162 10.23 -42.10 44.21
C ALA A 162 10.89 -42.80 45.42
N MET A 163 12.13 -42.45 45.73
CA MET A 163 12.85 -42.99 46.90
C MET A 163 12.17 -42.61 48.22
N ARG A 164 11.74 -41.35 48.35
CA ARG A 164 11.04 -40.86 49.53
C ARG A 164 9.64 -41.49 49.69
N ALA A 165 8.94 -41.72 48.60
CA ALA A 165 7.64 -42.40 48.61
C ALA A 165 7.76 -43.87 49.06
N GLY A 166 8.86 -44.54 48.70
CA GLY A 166 9.16 -45.89 49.16
C GLY A 166 9.62 -45.94 50.61
N ASN A 167 10.45 -44.98 51.05
CA ASN A 167 11.02 -44.93 52.40
C ASN A 167 11.20 -43.48 52.89
N PRO A 168 10.27 -42.94 53.68
CA PRO A 168 10.22 -41.51 54.04
C PRO A 168 11.41 -40.96 54.86
N GLY A 169 12.22 -41.84 55.48
CA GLY A 169 13.34 -41.46 56.36
C GLY A 169 14.73 -41.51 55.73
N ILE A 170 14.85 -41.91 54.45
CA ILE A 170 16.17 -42.11 53.80
C ILE A 170 16.76 -40.80 53.25
N ILE A 171 15.92 -39.77 53.00
CA ILE A 171 16.36 -38.51 52.38
C ILE A 171 15.97 -37.35 53.30
N ALA A 172 16.94 -36.47 53.58
CA ALA A 172 16.70 -35.25 54.35
C ALA A 172 15.77 -34.28 53.60
N GLU A 173 14.91 -33.57 54.33
CA GLU A 173 13.98 -32.59 53.74
C GLU A 173 14.71 -31.54 52.90
N GLU A 174 15.85 -31.07 53.39
CA GLU A 174 16.65 -30.03 52.75
C GLU A 174 17.18 -30.48 51.37
N GLU A 175 17.57 -31.74 51.24
CA GLU A 175 18.08 -32.29 49.98
C GLU A 175 16.95 -32.47 48.95
N TYR A 176 15.76 -32.85 49.42
CA TYR A 176 14.56 -32.90 48.60
C TYR A 176 14.15 -31.51 48.10
N ASP A 177 14.08 -30.53 49.00
CA ASP A 177 13.70 -29.15 48.67
C ASP A 177 14.73 -28.47 47.75
N ALA A 178 16.03 -28.74 47.96
CA ALA A 178 17.08 -28.28 47.06
C ALA A 178 16.90 -28.82 45.63
N ALA A 179 16.58 -30.11 45.49
CA ALA A 179 16.34 -30.74 44.19
C ALA A 179 15.07 -30.19 43.50
N VAL A 180 13.99 -29.96 44.25
CA VAL A 180 12.74 -29.39 43.71
C VAL A 180 12.91 -27.91 43.33
N SER A 181 13.66 -27.15 44.13
CA SER A 181 13.93 -25.72 43.88
C SER A 181 14.78 -25.51 42.62
N ARG A 182 15.80 -26.34 42.39
CA ARG A 182 16.64 -26.31 41.17
C ARG A 182 15.84 -26.43 39.86
N ARG A 183 14.64 -27.02 39.88
CA ARG A 183 13.77 -27.16 38.69
C ARG A 183 12.99 -25.87 38.34
N ARG A 184 12.72 -24.99 39.31
CA ARG A 184 11.82 -23.82 39.14
C ARG A 184 12.29 -22.72 38.18
N PRO A 185 13.56 -22.26 38.20
CA PRO A 185 13.97 -21.09 37.41
C PRO A 185 13.88 -21.29 35.90
N ILE A 186 13.95 -22.54 35.42
CA ILE A 186 14.00 -22.85 33.98
C ILE A 186 12.61 -22.70 33.31
N SER A 187 11.52 -22.65 34.09
CA SER A 187 10.15 -22.52 33.58
C SER A 187 9.74 -21.11 33.15
N ARG A 188 10.50 -20.06 33.54
CA ARG A 188 10.21 -18.68 33.14
C ARG A 188 10.57 -18.43 31.67
N TYR A 189 11.59 -19.09 31.14
CA TYR A 189 12.02 -18.93 29.75
C TYR A 189 11.03 -19.53 28.75
N ALA A 190 10.39 -20.66 29.09
CA ALA A 190 9.39 -21.30 28.23
C ALA A 190 8.12 -20.45 28.01
N ARG A 191 7.77 -19.57 28.96
CA ARG A 191 6.58 -18.70 28.82
C ARG A 191 6.80 -17.55 27.86
N ASN A 192 8.04 -17.08 27.71
CA ASN A 192 8.38 -16.04 26.74
C ASN A 192 8.53 -16.60 25.32
N ASP A 193 8.98 -17.84 25.16
CA ASP A 193 9.11 -18.53 23.86
C ASP A 193 7.77 -18.53 23.07
N ALA A 194 6.65 -18.77 23.76
CA ALA A 194 5.30 -18.73 23.18
C ALA A 194 4.83 -17.32 22.79
N LEU A 195 5.30 -16.28 23.48
CA LEU A 195 4.95 -14.88 23.19
C LEU A 195 5.79 -14.31 22.03
N CYS A 196 7.01 -14.81 21.86
CA CYS A 196 7.89 -14.45 20.76
C CYS A 196 7.39 -15.02 19.43
N TYR A 197 6.98 -16.30 19.40
CA TYR A 197 6.50 -16.96 18.19
C TYR A 197 5.18 -16.34 17.67
N ALA A 198 4.26 -15.98 18.57
CA ALA A 198 2.99 -15.36 18.20
C ALA A 198 3.11 -13.94 17.62
N ARG A 199 4.28 -13.29 17.76
CA ARG A 199 4.49 -11.92 17.29
C ARG A 199 5.01 -11.87 15.85
N ASP A 200 5.71 -12.92 15.41
CA ASP A 200 6.31 -12.98 14.06
C ASP A 200 5.26 -13.28 12.98
N ASP A 201 4.24 -14.10 13.30
CA ASP A 201 3.14 -14.44 12.38
C ASP A 201 2.27 -13.23 11.97
N ASN A 202 2.35 -12.11 12.69
CA ASN A 202 1.52 -10.92 12.47
C ASN A 202 2.20 -9.84 11.61
N LEU A 203 3.43 -10.08 11.14
CA LEU A 203 4.21 -9.12 10.34
C LEU A 203 4.36 -9.50 8.86
N GLY A 204 3.73 -10.61 8.43
CA GLY A 204 3.84 -11.16 7.07
C GLY A 204 2.64 -10.96 6.13
N GLY A 205 1.73 -10.02 6.44
CA GLY A 205 0.52 -9.74 5.64
C GLY A 205 0.62 -8.47 4.79
#